data_AF-A0A926YEE6-F1
#
_entry.id   AF-A0A926YEE6-F1
#
_cell.length_a   1.000
_cell.length_b   1.000
_cell.length_c   1.000
_cell.angle_alpha   90.00
_cell.angle_beta   90.00
_cell.angle_gamma   90.00
#
_symmetry.space_group_name_H-M   'P 1'
#
loop_
_entity.id
_entity.type
_entity.pdbx_description
1 polymer ?
#
loop_
_entity_poly.entity_id
_entity_poly.type
_entity_poly.pdbx_seq_one_letter_code
_entity_poly.pdbx_strand_id
1 'polypeptide(L)'
;MAFEQYEFTGSQNELIRDLAKKMRFVSYFLIGVGVLSAIAGLLTVLRGGGGSIINGIVYIVIGIWTTSAASSFQKIVDTQGNDIENLMLSLGELRKLYTFQYWLLIIALVFLALVFVLALLGGLTGAGT
;
A
#
# COMPACT_ATOMS: atom_id res chain seq x y z
N MET A 1 -19.02 26.34 21.27
CA MET A 1 -19.14 26.87 19.89
C MET A 1 -17.87 26.71 19.04
N ALA A 2 -16.67 26.48 19.62
CA ALA A 2 -15.47 26.22 18.79
C ALA A 2 -15.48 24.85 18.08
N PHE A 3 -16.14 23.83 18.64
CA PHE A 3 -16.12 22.46 18.09
C PHE A 3 -16.87 22.32 16.75
N GLU A 4 -17.99 23.02 16.53
CA GLU A 4 -18.73 22.91 15.27
C GLU A 4 -17.95 23.38 14.04
N GLN A 5 -16.98 24.29 14.22
CA GLN A 5 -16.13 24.74 13.11
C GLN A 5 -15.15 23.65 12.65
N TYR A 6 -14.88 22.65 13.48
CA TYR A 6 -13.95 21.56 13.21
C TYR A 6 -14.62 20.25 12.81
N GLU A 7 -15.96 20.24 12.73
CA GLU A 7 -16.75 19.10 12.30
C GLU A 7 -16.98 19.15 10.79
N PHE A 8 -17.04 17.97 10.18
CA PHE A 8 -17.38 17.81 8.79
C PHE A 8 -18.89 17.94 8.59
N THR A 9 -19.29 18.62 7.52
CA THR A 9 -20.69 18.70 7.11
C THR A 9 -21.19 17.34 6.62
N GLY A 10 -22.52 17.18 6.52
CA GLY A 10 -23.11 15.95 6.00
C GLY A 10 -22.61 15.55 4.60
N SER A 11 -22.38 16.52 3.71
CA SER A 11 -21.83 16.23 2.37
C SER A 11 -20.35 15.82 2.41
N GLN A 12 -19.55 16.39 3.31
CA GLN A 12 -18.16 15.98 3.53
C GLN A 12 -18.09 14.57 4.13
N ASN A 13 -18.97 14.24 5.08
CA ASN A 13 -19.07 12.91 5.66
C ASN A 13 -19.45 11.85 4.63
N GLU A 14 -20.36 12.13 3.70
CA GLU A 14 -20.67 11.19 2.62
C GLU A 14 -19.48 10.98 1.66
N LEU A 15 -18.70 12.01 1.37
CA LEU A 15 -17.46 11.88 0.60
C LEU A 15 -16.44 10.99 1.32
N ILE A 16 -16.24 11.22 2.62
CA ILE A 16 -15.31 10.43 3.45
C ILE A 16 -15.79 8.98 3.55
N ARG A 17 -17.09 8.76 3.70
CA ARG A 17 -17.71 7.42 3.72
C ARG A 17 -17.47 6.68 2.41
N ASP A 18 -17.68 7.34 1.28
CA ASP A 18 -17.42 6.77 -0.05
C ASP A 18 -15.94 6.40 -0.23
N LEU A 19 -15.02 7.29 0.19
CA LEU A 19 -13.59 7.01 0.20
C LEU A 19 -13.26 5.78 1.06
N ALA A 20 -13.74 5.72 2.30
CA ALA A 20 -13.51 4.60 3.20
C ALA A 20 -14.01 3.27 2.61
N LYS A 21 -15.19 3.27 1.97
CA LYS A 21 -15.74 2.09 1.27
C LYS A 21 -14.82 1.62 0.14
N LYS A 22 -14.35 2.53 -0.71
CA LYS A 22 -13.43 2.21 -1.82
C LYS A 22 -12.10 1.70 -1.32
N MET A 23 -11.53 2.32 -0.29
CA MET A 23 -10.30 1.86 0.35
C MET A 23 -10.44 0.44 0.93
N ARG A 24 -11.57 0.11 1.57
CA ARG A 24 -11.85 -1.26 2.05
C ARG A 24 -11.89 -2.25 0.91
N PHE A 25 -12.56 -1.93 -0.20
CA PHE A 25 -12.59 -2.78 -1.38
C PHE A 25 -11.18 -3.03 -1.92
N VAL A 26 -10.39 -1.97 -2.14
CA VAL A 26 -9.00 -2.08 -2.62
C VAL A 26 -8.16 -2.92 -1.67
N SER A 27 -8.30 -2.72 -0.37
CA SER A 27 -7.59 -3.51 0.63
C SER A 27 -7.90 -5.01 0.50
N TYR A 28 -9.17 -5.40 0.54
CA TYR A 28 -9.55 -6.81 0.46
C TYR A 28 -9.11 -7.44 -0.85
N PHE A 29 -9.20 -6.69 -1.95
CA PHE A 29 -8.67 -7.11 -3.23
C PHE A 29 -7.16 -7.37 -3.17
N LEU A 30 -6.37 -6.43 -2.65
CA LEU A 30 -4.91 -6.57 -2.53
C LEU A 30 -4.50 -7.69 -1.58
N ILE A 31 -5.19 -7.87 -0.46
CA ILE A 31 -4.95 -9.00 0.45
C ILE A 31 -5.23 -10.32 -0.27
N GLY A 32 -6.36 -10.44 -0.97
CA GLY A 32 -6.70 -11.63 -1.74
C GLY A 32 -5.67 -11.95 -2.82
N VAL A 33 -5.31 -10.96 -3.64
CA VAL A 33 -4.27 -11.10 -4.67
C VAL A 33 -2.93 -11.45 -4.04
N GLY A 34 -2.57 -10.84 -2.92
CA GLY A 34 -1.32 -11.10 -2.22
C GLY A 34 -1.23 -12.52 -1.66
N VAL A 35 -2.31 -13.04 -1.08
CA VAL A 35 -2.41 -14.43 -0.63
C VAL A 35 -2.25 -15.40 -1.80
N LEU A 36 -3.00 -15.19 -2.89
CA LEU A 36 -2.89 -16.02 -4.09
C LEU A 36 -1.47 -16.00 -4.68
N SER A 37 -0.84 -14.82 -4.71
CA SER A 37 0.53 -14.65 -5.22
C SER A 37 1.56 -15.34 -4.32
N ALA A 38 1.40 -15.27 -2.99
CA ALA A 38 2.27 -15.95 -2.04
C ALA A 38 2.17 -17.48 -2.18
N ILE A 39 0.96 -18.02 -2.34
CA ILE A 39 0.74 -19.45 -2.58
C ILE A 39 1.38 -19.88 -3.90
N ALA A 40 1.16 -19.14 -4.99
CA ALA A 40 1.78 -19.43 -6.29
C ALA A 40 3.32 -19.36 -6.22
N GLY A 41 3.86 -18.37 -5.52
CA GLY A 41 5.30 -18.24 -5.24
C GLY A 41 5.85 -19.44 -4.46
N LEU A 42 5.13 -19.91 -3.44
CA LEU A 42 5.53 -21.10 -2.67
C LEU A 42 5.52 -22.37 -3.54
N LEU A 43 4.48 -22.58 -4.34
CA LEU A 43 4.38 -23.73 -5.24
C LEU A 43 5.50 -23.78 -6.28
N THR A 44 5.92 -22.62 -6.79
CA THR A 44 7.03 -22.54 -7.75
C THR A 44 8.38 -22.84 -7.10
N VAL A 45 8.62 -22.37 -5.88
CA VAL A 45 9.82 -22.73 -5.08
C VAL A 45 9.87 -24.22 -4.79
N LEU A 46 8.76 -24.83 -4.35
CA LEU A 46 8.68 -26.27 -4.06
C LEU A 46 8.93 -27.15 -5.30
N ARG A 47 8.72 -26.60 -6.50
CA ARG A 47 9.00 -27.27 -7.79
C ARG A 47 10.40 -27.00 -8.33
N GLY A 48 11.29 -26.40 -7.53
CA GLY A 48 12.66 -26.07 -7.93
C GLY A 48 12.80 -24.83 -8.82
N GLY A 49 11.74 -24.01 -8.93
CA GLY A 49 11.76 -22.75 -9.68
C GLY A 49 12.13 -21.53 -8.82
N GLY A 50 12.41 -20.40 -9.48
CA GLY A 50 12.71 -19.11 -8.84
C GLY A 50 11.46 -18.28 -8.49
N GLY A 51 10.56 -18.80 -7.67
CA GLY A 51 9.34 -18.10 -7.24
C GLY A 51 9.58 -17.04 -6.17
N SER A 52 9.14 -15.79 -6.39
CA SER A 52 9.26 -14.73 -5.38
C SER A 52 7.98 -14.55 -4.58
N ILE A 53 7.96 -15.08 -3.35
CA ILE A 53 6.87 -14.92 -2.37
C ILE A 53 6.73 -13.44 -1.93
N ILE A 54 7.78 -12.63 -2.12
CA ILE A 54 7.86 -11.23 -1.71
C ILE A 54 6.72 -10.39 -2.29
N ASN A 55 6.35 -10.57 -3.56
CA ASN A 55 5.26 -9.80 -4.17
C ASN A 55 3.93 -10.01 -3.44
N GLY A 56 3.64 -11.25 -3.05
CA GLY A 56 2.45 -11.57 -2.27
C GLY A 56 2.45 -10.89 -0.90
N ILE A 57 3.61 -10.95 -0.21
CA ILE A 57 3.79 -10.28 1.09
C ILE A 57 3.59 -8.77 0.97
N VAL A 58 4.17 -8.14 -0.05
CA VAL A 58 4.03 -6.70 -0.29
C VAL A 58 2.57 -6.29 -0.47
N TYR A 59 1.80 -7.02 -1.29
CA TYR A 59 0.36 -6.73 -1.46
C TYR A 59 -0.45 -6.94 -0.18
N ILE A 60 -0.16 -7.97 0.60
CA ILE A 60 -0.81 -8.21 1.90
C ILE A 60 -0.54 -7.04 2.85
N VAL A 61 0.72 -6.61 2.98
CA VAL A 61 1.10 -5.50 3.87
C VAL A 61 0.43 -4.18 3.45
N ILE A 62 0.44 -3.86 2.15
CA ILE A 62 -0.25 -2.69 1.61
C ILE A 62 -1.75 -2.75 1.92
N GLY A 63 -2.38 -3.92 1.74
CA GLY A 63 -3.78 -4.13 2.07
C GLY A 63 -4.07 -3.89 3.56
N ILE A 64 -3.30 -4.50 4.47
CA ILE A 64 -3.48 -4.36 5.92
C ILE A 64 -3.48 -2.89 6.37
N TRP A 65 -2.52 -2.09 5.91
CA TRP A 65 -2.51 -0.66 6.25
C TRP A 65 -3.61 0.13 5.56
N THR A 66 -4.00 -0.25 4.35
CA THR A 66 -5.16 0.35 3.67
C THR A 66 -6.45 0.10 4.45
N THR A 67 -6.65 -1.10 5.03
CA THR A 67 -7.78 -1.40 5.93
C THR A 67 -7.75 -0.52 7.18
N SER A 68 -6.56 -0.31 7.74
CA SER A 68 -6.38 0.48 8.97
C SER A 68 -6.72 1.95 8.73
N ALA A 69 -6.26 2.52 7.61
CA ALA A 69 -6.63 3.86 7.17
C ALA A 69 -8.13 3.97 6.88
N ALA A 70 -8.71 3.02 6.14
CA ALA A 70 -10.14 3.04 5.80
C ALA A 70 -11.04 2.96 7.05
N SER A 71 -10.65 2.18 8.05
CA SER A 71 -11.37 2.09 9.33
C SER A 71 -11.28 3.39 10.13
N SER A 72 -10.16 4.11 10.03
CA SER A 72 -9.99 5.41 10.69
C SER A 72 -10.83 6.49 10.00
N PHE A 73 -10.88 6.50 8.66
CA PHE A 73 -11.78 7.40 7.91
C PHE A 73 -13.25 7.13 8.21
N GLN A 74 -13.64 5.86 8.39
CA GLN A 74 -15.00 5.52 8.77
C GLN A 74 -15.38 6.07 10.16
N LYS A 75 -14.44 6.16 11.12
CA LYS A 75 -14.69 6.73 12.45
C LYS A 75 -15.02 8.23 12.40
N ILE A 76 -14.47 8.97 11.44
CA ILE A 76 -14.84 10.39 11.22
C ILE A 76 -16.35 10.48 10.96
N VAL A 77 -16.88 9.55 10.18
CA VAL A 77 -18.29 9.56 9.80
C VAL A 77 -19.21 9.02 10.89
N ASP A 78 -18.73 8.06 11.68
CA ASP A 78 -19.53 7.36 12.68
C ASP A 78 -19.51 8.05 14.06
N THR A 79 -18.66 9.06 14.27
CA THR A 79 -18.55 9.81 15.52
C THR A 79 -18.79 11.30 15.28
N GLN A 80 -19.11 12.05 16.35
CA GLN A 80 -19.23 13.50 16.32
C GLN A 80 -18.38 14.09 17.45
N GLY A 81 -17.89 15.31 17.25
CA GLY A 81 -17.08 16.07 18.21
C GLY A 81 -15.59 15.73 18.21
N ASN A 82 -15.13 14.84 17.32
CA ASN A 82 -13.74 14.34 17.29
C ASN A 82 -13.16 14.24 15.87
N ASP A 83 -13.71 14.98 14.91
CA ASP A 83 -13.39 14.80 13.48
C ASP A 83 -11.93 15.05 13.14
N ILE A 84 -11.31 16.08 13.73
CA ILE A 84 -9.89 16.38 13.53
C ILE A 84 -8.98 15.30 14.13
N GLU A 85 -9.33 14.75 15.30
CA GLU A 85 -8.56 13.65 15.89
C GLU A 85 -8.62 12.41 15.01
N ASN A 86 -9.82 12.03 14.57
CA ASN A 86 -10.02 10.90 13.65
C ASN A 86 -9.34 11.14 12.29
N LEU A 87 -9.30 12.37 11.79
CA LEU A 87 -8.56 12.74 10.58
C LEU A 87 -7.06 12.55 10.79
N MET A 88 -6.49 13.05 11.90
CA MET A 88 -5.06 12.91 12.19
C MET A 88 -4.65 11.44 12.37
N LEU A 89 -5.49 10.62 13.00
CA LEU A 89 -5.30 9.16 13.07
C LEU A 89 -5.27 8.55 11.66
N SER A 90 -6.23 8.92 10.81
CA SER A 90 -6.32 8.43 9.42
C SER A 90 -5.10 8.83 8.58
N LEU A 91 -4.64 10.08 8.70
CA LEU A 91 -3.42 10.58 8.06
C LEU A 91 -2.15 9.87 8.58
N GLY A 92 -2.13 9.51 9.87
CA GLY A 92 -1.06 8.69 10.45
C GLY A 92 -0.95 7.31 9.80
N GLU A 93 -2.08 6.64 9.55
CA GLU A 93 -2.09 5.35 8.84
C GLU A 93 -1.68 5.49 7.36
N LEU A 94 -2.14 6.54 6.68
CA LEU A 94 -1.68 6.84 5.32
C LEU A 94 -0.18 7.11 5.26
N ARG A 95 0.36 7.86 6.23
CA ARG A 95 1.80 8.12 6.31
C ARG A 95 2.60 6.82 6.42
N LYS A 96 2.17 5.86 7.25
CA LYS A 96 2.84 4.55 7.36
C LYS A 96 2.85 3.83 6.01
N LEU A 97 1.69 3.76 5.36
CA LEU A 97 1.53 3.13 4.05
C LEU A 97 2.45 3.75 2.99
N TYR A 98 2.40 5.08 2.83
CA TYR A 98 3.20 5.79 1.83
C TYR A 98 4.70 5.77 2.16
N THR A 99 5.09 5.78 3.43
CA THR A 99 6.49 5.67 3.83
C THR A 99 7.07 4.32 3.40
N PHE A 100 6.33 3.23 3.59
CA PHE A 100 6.77 1.91 3.14
C PHE A 100 6.85 1.80 1.62
N GLN A 101 5.81 2.26 0.91
CA GLN A 101 5.81 2.27 -0.56
C GLN A 101 6.98 3.08 -1.11
N TYR A 102 7.26 4.25 -0.51
CA TYR A 102 8.40 5.09 -0.87
C TYR A 102 9.72 4.32 -0.78
N TRP A 103 9.97 3.62 0.34
CA TRP A 103 11.20 2.83 0.49
C TRP A 103 11.27 1.64 -0.46
N LEU A 104 10.15 0.93 -0.69
CA LEU A 104 10.11 -0.15 -1.68
C LEU A 104 10.47 0.35 -3.08
N LEU A 105 9.92 1.49 -3.49
CA LEU A 105 10.21 2.09 -4.79
C LEU A 105 11.67 2.53 -4.90
N ILE A 106 12.25 3.14 -3.85
CA ILE A 106 13.68 3.47 -3.85
C ILE A 106 14.53 2.22 -4.01
N ILE A 107 14.25 1.16 -3.25
CA ILE A 107 15.00 -0.09 -3.34
C ILE A 107 14.87 -0.68 -4.75
N ALA A 108 13.64 -0.74 -5.30
CA ALA A 108 13.39 -1.23 -6.64
C ALA A 108 14.16 -0.43 -7.71
N LEU A 109 14.18 0.91 -7.60
CA LEU A 109 14.93 1.78 -8.50
C LEU A 109 16.44 1.56 -8.41
N VAL A 110 16.99 1.36 -7.20
CA VAL A 110 18.41 1.05 -7.02
C VAL A 110 18.76 -0.29 -7.69
N PHE A 111 17.98 -1.34 -7.46
CA PHE A 111 18.19 -2.63 -8.12
C PHE A 111 18.06 -2.54 -9.65
N LEU A 112 17.06 -1.81 -10.14
CA LEU A 112 16.89 -1.58 -11.58
C LEU A 112 18.10 -0.88 -12.19
N ALA A 113 18.61 0.16 -11.54
CA ALA A 113 19.81 0.88 -11.98
C ALA A 113 21.06 -0.02 -11.97
N LEU A 114 21.25 -0.84 -10.94
CA LEU A 114 22.36 -1.79 -10.86
C LEU A 114 22.30 -2.83 -11.99
N VAL A 115 21.14 -3.45 -12.21
CA VAL A 115 20.93 -4.41 -13.31
C VAL A 115 21.20 -3.75 -14.66
N PHE A 116 20.72 -2.52 -14.86
CA PHE A 116 20.94 -1.76 -16.08
C PHE A 116 22.43 -1.49 -16.34
N VAL A 117 23.17 -1.02 -15.32
CA VAL A 117 24.62 -0.78 -15.43
C VAL A 117 25.38 -2.08 -15.73
N LEU A 118 25.06 -3.17 -15.03
CA LEU A 118 25.69 -4.48 -15.27
C LEU A 118 25.41 -5.01 -16.68
N ALA A 119 24.18 -4.83 -17.19
CA ALA A 119 23.83 -5.21 -18.55
C ALA A 119 24.62 -4.42 -19.60
N LEU A 120 24.80 -3.11 -19.39
CA LEU A 120 25.63 -2.28 -20.27
C LEU A 120 27.09 -2.74 -20.27
N LEU A 121 27.67 -2.98 -19.09
CA LEU A 121 29.05 -3.44 -18.96
C LEU A 121 29.24 -4.83 -19.59
N GLY A 122 28.32 -5.77 -19.35
CA GLY A 122 28.35 -7.11 -19.94
C GLY A 122 28.24 -7.09 -21.47
N GLY A 123 27.32 -6.27 -22.01
CA GLY A 123 27.16 -6.08 -23.46
C GLY A 123 28.39 -5.47 -24.12
N LEU A 124 29.04 -4.51 -23.46
CA LEU A 124 30.30 -3.91 -23.92
C LEU A 124 31.46 -4.93 -23.95
N THR A 125 31.54 -5.82 -22.95
CA THR A 125 32.58 -6.86 -22.91
C THR A 125 32.36 -8.00 -23.91
N GLY A 126 31.12 -8.30 -24.28
CA GLY A 126 30.79 -9.34 -25.26
C GLY A 126 30.87 -8.89 -26.73
N ALA A 127 30.85 -7.59 -27.00
CA ALA A 127 30.98 -7.04 -28.36
C ALA A 127 32.43 -6.91 -28.86
N GLY A 128 33.42 -7.24 -28.02
CA GLY A 128 34.86 -7.10 -28.31
C GLY A 128 35.63 -8.40 -28.55
N THR A 129 34.94 -9.55 -28.64
CA THR A 129 35.51 -10.88 -28.97
C THR A 129 34.81 -11.46 -30.19
#